data_AF-A0A960RNR6-F1
#
_entry.id   AF-A0A960RNR6-F1
#
_cell.length_a   1.000
_cell.length_b   1.000
_cell.length_c   1.000
_cell.angle_alpha   90.00
_cell.angle_beta   90.00
_cell.angle_gamma   90.00
#
_symmetry.space_group_name_H-M   'P 1'
#
loop_
_entity.id
_entity.type
_entity.pdbx_description
1 polymer ?
#
loop_
_entity_poly.entity_id
_entity_poly.type
_entity_poly.pdbx_seq_one_letter_code
_entity_poly.pdbx_strand_id
1 'polypeptide(L)'
;MKRKTYLWIVGLLVIAALCMLLNFEENLDKELKYVAKQTEKPPKQKESTYLNLPLSEEDKTNIYQLLEPLANWSLISLGFNRKEIEARGHATKGIPILRYLAYVKTNPELLKFVVKIRSRSKIWKPFQAGFVKGLEKSDAAGEIRPYLKSFAKDVHLDYQVLLEMAEKGDWEAFLSNVWYK
;
A
#
# COMPACT_ATOMS: atom_id res chain seq x y z
N MET A 1 -11.67 -85.33 6.83
CA MET A 1 -11.67 -84.46 5.63
C MET A 1 -11.90 -82.95 5.89
N LYS A 2 -11.89 -82.45 7.15
CA LYS A 2 -12.24 -81.03 7.47
C LYS A 2 -11.07 -80.07 7.76
N ARG A 3 -9.82 -80.54 7.83
CA ARG A 3 -8.65 -79.70 8.19
C ARG A 3 -8.08 -78.87 7.05
N LYS A 4 -8.29 -79.27 5.78
CA LYS A 4 -7.76 -78.54 4.61
C LYS A 4 -8.49 -77.22 4.34
N THR A 5 -9.78 -77.12 4.70
CA THR A 5 -10.60 -75.93 4.45
C THR A 5 -10.24 -74.75 5.36
N TYR A 6 -9.84 -75.02 6.61
CA TYR A 6 -9.45 -73.98 7.56
C TYR A 6 -8.15 -73.26 7.16
N LEU A 7 -7.18 -73.98 6.59
CA LEU A 7 -5.91 -73.38 6.16
C LEU A 7 -6.10 -72.33 5.05
N TRP A 8 -7.04 -72.57 4.13
CA TRP A 8 -7.33 -71.63 3.04
C TRP A 8 -8.00 -70.34 3.51
N ILE A 9 -8.90 -70.45 4.49
CA ILE A 9 -9.61 -69.29 5.05
C ILE A 9 -8.64 -68.40 5.85
N VAL A 10 -7.76 -68.99 6.66
CA VAL A 10 -6.74 -68.24 7.41
C VAL A 10 -5.74 -67.59 6.46
N GLY A 11 -5.31 -68.30 5.40
CA GLY A 11 -4.44 -67.72 4.37
C GLY A 11 -5.05 -66.51 3.66
N LEU A 12 -6.33 -66.57 3.30
CA LEU A 12 -7.05 -65.45 2.68
C LEU A 12 -7.17 -64.22 3.61
N LEU A 13 -7.43 -64.44 4.91
CA LEU A 13 -7.50 -63.35 5.88
C LEU A 13 -6.16 -62.66 6.09
N VAL A 14 -5.05 -63.43 6.12
CA VAL A 14 -3.69 -62.87 6.24
C VAL A 14 -3.34 -62.05 5.00
N ILE A 15 -3.67 -62.54 3.80
CA ILE A 15 -3.42 -61.81 2.54
C ILE A 15 -4.25 -60.51 2.50
N ALA A 16 -5.53 -60.56 2.91
CA ALA A 16 -6.38 -59.36 2.95
C ALA A 16 -5.84 -58.31 3.95
N ALA A 17 -5.38 -58.74 5.12
CA ALA A 17 -4.75 -57.85 6.10
C ALA A 17 -3.46 -57.22 5.58
N LEU A 18 -2.61 -58.00 4.90
CA LEU A 18 -1.40 -57.50 4.23
C LEU A 18 -1.74 -56.47 3.14
N CYS A 19 -2.75 -56.71 2.32
CA CYS A 19 -3.19 -55.75 1.30
C CYS A 19 -3.71 -54.44 1.91
N MET A 20 -4.42 -54.50 3.05
CA MET A 20 -4.88 -53.28 3.74
C MET A 20 -3.71 -52.49 4.32
N LEU A 21 -2.70 -53.15 4.89
CA LEU A 21 -1.51 -52.49 5.43
C LEU A 21 -0.68 -51.80 4.34
N LEU A 22 -0.50 -52.45 3.18
CA LEU A 22 0.21 -51.86 2.04
C LEU A 22 -0.53 -50.64 1.47
N ASN A 23 -1.85 -50.70 1.34
CA ASN A 23 -2.67 -49.55 0.93
C ASN A 23 -2.63 -48.41 1.94
N PHE A 24 -2.46 -48.71 3.23
CA PHE A 24 -2.38 -47.71 4.29
C PHE A 24 -1.06 -46.93 4.25
N GLU A 25 0.07 -47.61 4.02
CA GLU A 25 1.39 -46.96 3.85
C GLU A 25 1.41 -46.03 2.64
N GLU A 26 0.86 -46.47 1.49
CA GLU A 26 0.84 -45.64 0.28
C GLU A 26 -0.03 -44.38 0.45
N ASN A 27 -1.08 -44.46 1.28
CA ASN A 27 -1.94 -43.33 1.57
C ASN A 27 -1.27 -42.34 2.55
N LEU A 28 -0.51 -42.84 3.53
CA LEU A 28 0.29 -42.03 4.45
C LEU A 28 1.36 -41.22 3.72
N ASP A 29 2.03 -41.81 2.74
CA ASP A 29 3.04 -41.10 1.93
C ASP A 29 2.43 -39.97 1.09
N LYS A 30 1.20 -40.14 0.59
CA LYS A 30 0.47 -39.10 -0.15
C LYS A 30 0.05 -37.96 0.76
N GLU A 31 -0.48 -38.27 1.94
CA GLU A 31 -0.85 -37.30 2.97
C GLU A 31 0.38 -36.51 3.48
N LEU A 32 1.50 -37.19 3.76
CA LEU A 32 2.75 -36.56 4.21
C LEU A 32 3.32 -35.61 3.15
N LYS A 33 3.29 -35.99 1.87
CA LYS A 33 3.70 -35.10 0.76
C LYS A 33 2.77 -33.90 0.61
N TYR A 34 1.47 -34.07 0.84
CA TYR A 34 0.49 -32.99 0.79
C TYR A 34 0.70 -31.98 1.92
N VAL A 35 0.90 -32.45 3.15
CA VAL A 35 1.18 -31.60 4.32
C VAL A 35 2.53 -30.89 4.18
N ALA A 36 3.58 -31.58 3.71
CA ALA A 36 4.89 -30.96 3.46
C ALA A 36 4.80 -29.80 2.46
N LYS A 37 4.00 -29.95 1.39
CA LYS A 37 3.77 -28.90 0.39
C LYS A 37 3.00 -27.69 0.93
N GLN A 38 2.20 -27.84 1.99
CA GLN A 38 1.52 -26.74 2.66
C GLN A 38 2.41 -25.97 3.66
N THR A 39 3.57 -26.53 4.04
CA THR A 39 4.54 -25.86 4.93
C THR A 39 5.58 -25.00 4.21
N GLU A 40 5.64 -25.04 2.87
CA GLU A 40 6.41 -24.06 2.11
C GLU A 40 5.73 -22.68 2.23
N LYS A 41 6.31 -21.85 3.10
CA LYS A 41 5.99 -20.43 3.23
C LYS A 41 5.84 -19.83 1.82
N PRO A 42 4.72 -19.17 1.50
CA PRO A 42 4.54 -18.58 0.17
C PRO A 42 5.75 -17.70 -0.15
N PRO A 43 6.25 -17.72 -1.41
CA PRO A 43 7.41 -16.94 -1.80
C PRO A 43 7.19 -15.50 -1.34
N LYS A 44 8.12 -14.99 -0.54
CA LYS A 44 8.09 -13.65 0.07
C LYS A 44 7.84 -12.64 -1.06
N GLN A 45 6.58 -12.25 -1.27
CA GLN A 45 6.24 -11.24 -2.26
C GLN A 45 7.06 -10.01 -1.90
N LYS A 46 7.93 -9.56 -2.82
CA LYS A 46 8.67 -8.30 -2.63
C LYS A 46 7.61 -7.22 -2.41
N GLU A 47 7.50 -6.71 -1.19
CA GLU A 47 6.59 -5.63 -0.86
C GLU A 47 6.88 -4.46 -1.81
N SER A 48 5.86 -4.03 -2.57
CA SER A 48 5.97 -2.88 -3.46
C SER A 48 6.21 -1.63 -2.63
N THR A 49 7.39 -1.01 -2.78
CA THR A 49 7.71 0.25 -2.09
C THR A 49 7.32 1.45 -2.94
N TYR A 50 6.71 2.45 -2.31
CA TYR A 50 6.40 3.72 -2.97
C TYR A 50 7.68 4.41 -3.46
N LEU A 51 8.85 4.14 -2.86
CA LEU A 51 10.13 4.72 -3.27
C LEU A 51 10.51 4.42 -4.73
N ASN A 52 9.97 3.34 -5.31
CA ASN A 52 10.18 2.98 -6.71
C ASN A 52 9.39 3.88 -7.67
N LEU A 53 8.43 4.66 -7.17
CA LEU A 53 7.67 5.62 -7.96
C LEU A 53 8.57 6.82 -8.31
N PRO A 54 8.51 7.31 -9.57
CA PRO A 54 9.40 8.37 -10.03
C PRO A 54 9.20 9.67 -9.25
N LEU A 55 10.31 10.35 -8.98
CA LEU A 55 10.36 11.72 -8.46
C LEU A 55 11.67 12.36 -8.93
N SER A 56 11.59 13.12 -10.02
CA SER A 56 12.76 13.78 -10.62
C SER A 56 13.18 15.04 -9.83
N GLU A 57 14.37 15.57 -10.09
CA GLU A 57 14.79 16.86 -9.53
C GLU A 57 13.92 18.03 -10.03
N GLU A 58 13.40 17.93 -11.25
CA GLU A 58 12.43 18.88 -11.79
C GLU A 58 11.12 18.84 -10.99
N ASP A 59 10.61 17.65 -10.68
CA ASP A 59 9.43 17.48 -9.84
C ASP A 59 9.62 18.12 -8.46
N LYS A 60 10.76 17.86 -7.82
CA LYS A 60 11.11 18.47 -6.52
C LYS A 60 11.14 19.99 -6.59
N THR A 61 11.69 20.53 -7.68
CA THR A 61 11.72 21.98 -7.95
C THR A 61 10.31 22.53 -8.14
N ASN A 62 9.46 21.84 -8.91
CA ASN A 62 8.06 22.21 -9.13
C ASN A 62 7.26 22.21 -7.83
N ILE A 63 7.49 21.22 -6.94
CA ILE A 63 6.88 21.18 -5.61
C ILE A 63 7.28 22.41 -4.80
N TYR A 64 8.59 22.72 -4.73
CA TYR A 64 9.08 23.90 -4.01
C TYR A 64 8.48 25.19 -4.57
N GLN A 65 8.54 25.37 -5.90
CA GLN A 65 8.03 26.54 -6.59
C GLN A 65 6.51 26.69 -6.46
N LEU A 66 5.75 25.62 -6.22
CA LEU A 66 4.33 25.71 -5.91
C LEU A 66 4.08 26.12 -4.45
N LEU A 67 4.77 25.46 -3.50
CA LEU A 67 4.47 25.63 -2.07
C LEU A 67 5.00 26.94 -1.50
N GLU A 68 6.18 27.39 -1.92
CA GLU A 68 6.81 28.62 -1.40
C GLU A 68 5.92 29.87 -1.62
N PRO A 69 5.43 30.15 -2.84
CA PRO A 69 4.55 31.31 -3.07
C PRO A 69 3.22 31.19 -2.34
N LEU A 70 2.61 30.00 -2.33
CA LEU A 70 1.36 29.75 -1.63
C LEU A 70 1.52 30.01 -0.11
N ALA A 71 2.69 29.74 0.44
CA ALA A 71 2.99 30.00 1.84
C ALA A 71 3.26 31.48 2.12
N ASN A 72 4.02 32.17 1.26
CA ASN A 72 4.61 33.47 1.60
C ASN A 72 3.97 34.68 0.89
N TRP A 73 3.40 34.54 -0.30
CA TRP A 73 2.86 35.68 -1.06
C TRP A 73 1.52 36.16 -0.52
N SER A 74 1.25 37.46 -0.59
CA SER A 74 -0.06 38.02 -0.21
C SER A 74 -1.19 37.50 -1.13
N LEU A 75 -2.45 37.58 -0.68
CA LEU A 75 -3.60 37.21 -1.52
C LEU A 75 -3.67 38.05 -2.82
N ILE A 76 -3.24 39.31 -2.74
CA ILE A 76 -3.19 40.22 -3.88
C ILE A 76 -2.14 39.74 -4.89
N SER A 77 -0.93 39.42 -4.41
CA SER A 77 0.16 38.88 -5.23
C SER A 77 -0.22 37.56 -5.89
N LEU A 78 -0.90 36.67 -5.16
CA LEU A 78 -1.44 35.42 -5.70
C LEU A 78 -2.52 35.65 -6.76
N GLY A 79 -3.35 36.70 -6.59
CA GLY A 79 -4.33 37.11 -7.59
C GLY A 79 -3.68 37.61 -8.88
N PHE A 80 -2.67 38.48 -8.78
CA PHE A 80 -1.92 38.97 -9.94
C PHE A 80 -1.16 37.86 -10.68
N ASN A 81 -0.58 36.93 -9.93
CA ASN A 81 0.21 35.82 -10.47
C ASN A 81 -0.58 34.52 -10.59
N ARG A 82 -1.92 34.59 -10.66
CA ARG A 82 -2.79 33.40 -10.63
C ARG A 82 -2.44 32.37 -11.70
N LYS A 83 -2.24 32.81 -12.94
CA LYS A 83 -1.91 31.93 -14.08
C LYS A 83 -0.59 31.18 -13.86
N GLU A 84 0.39 31.85 -13.26
CA GLU A 84 1.68 31.26 -12.94
C GLU A 84 1.54 30.18 -11.86
N ILE A 85 0.79 30.46 -10.79
CA ILE A 85 0.52 29.48 -9.73
C ILE A 85 -0.26 28.28 -10.27
N GLU A 86 -1.25 28.51 -11.14
CA GLU A 86 -1.98 27.43 -11.81
C GLU A 86 -1.04 26.59 -12.69
N ALA A 87 -0.15 27.21 -13.48
CA ALA A 87 0.83 26.49 -14.28
C ALA A 87 1.78 25.63 -13.43
N ARG A 88 2.26 26.15 -12.29
CA ARG A 88 3.08 25.38 -11.33
C ARG A 88 2.30 24.21 -10.73
N GLY A 89 1.02 24.42 -10.39
CA GLY A 89 0.14 23.33 -9.92
C GLY A 89 -0.06 22.26 -11.00
N HIS A 90 -0.22 22.67 -12.26
CA HIS A 90 -0.29 21.75 -13.40
C HIS A 90 0.99 20.93 -13.59
N ALA A 91 2.16 21.54 -13.41
CA ALA A 91 3.45 20.84 -13.48
C ALA A 91 3.56 19.70 -12.44
N THR A 92 2.91 19.83 -11.29
CA THR A 92 2.92 18.78 -10.25
C THR A 92 1.93 17.61 -10.49
N LYS A 93 1.05 17.68 -11.49
CA LYS A 93 -0.01 16.66 -11.69
C LYS A 93 0.49 15.28 -12.12
N GLY A 94 1.69 15.19 -12.68
CA GLY A 94 2.31 13.92 -13.08
C GLY A 94 3.00 13.18 -11.93
N ILE A 95 3.15 13.83 -10.78
CA ILE A 95 3.87 13.27 -9.63
C ILE A 95 2.94 12.29 -8.89
N PRO A 96 3.35 11.02 -8.67
CA PRO A 96 2.58 10.08 -7.87
C PRO A 96 2.29 10.66 -6.48
N ILE A 97 1.02 10.69 -6.07
CA ILE A 97 0.57 11.48 -4.92
C ILE A 97 1.26 11.08 -3.62
N LEU A 98 1.50 9.78 -3.39
CA LEU A 98 2.23 9.30 -2.21
C LEU A 98 3.70 9.74 -2.21
N ARG A 99 4.33 9.89 -3.38
CA ARG A 99 5.69 10.45 -3.48
C ARG A 99 5.74 11.92 -3.16
N TYR A 100 4.77 12.68 -3.69
CA TYR A 100 4.61 14.09 -3.34
C TYR A 100 4.50 14.24 -1.82
N LEU A 101 3.54 13.53 -1.21
CA LEU A 101 3.25 13.64 0.22
C LEU A 101 4.46 13.25 1.07
N ALA A 102 5.12 12.14 0.74
CA ALA A 102 6.31 11.71 1.46
C ALA A 102 7.46 12.71 1.32
N TYR A 103 7.70 13.23 0.12
CA TYR A 103 8.74 14.24 -0.11
C TYR A 103 8.49 15.49 0.72
N VAL A 104 7.25 16.02 0.73
CA VAL A 104 6.93 17.19 1.55
C VAL A 104 7.03 16.89 3.05
N LYS A 105 6.56 15.73 3.50
CA LYS A 105 6.59 15.33 4.91
C LYS A 105 8.01 15.17 5.45
N THR A 106 8.91 14.63 4.64
CA THR A 106 10.30 14.36 5.00
C THR A 106 11.24 15.55 4.82
N ASN A 107 10.81 16.61 4.12
CA ASN A 107 11.57 17.86 3.98
C ASN A 107 11.04 18.93 4.95
N PRO A 108 11.78 19.29 6.02
CA PRO A 108 11.30 20.21 7.04
C PRO A 108 10.91 21.59 6.51
N GLU A 109 11.59 22.08 5.46
CA GLU A 109 11.27 23.37 4.84
C GLU A 109 9.93 23.34 4.10
N LEU A 110 9.68 22.32 3.28
CA LEU A 110 8.41 22.17 2.56
C LEU A 110 7.24 21.95 3.52
N LEU A 111 7.45 21.18 4.58
CA LEU A 111 6.46 21.00 5.63
C LEU A 111 6.09 22.33 6.30
N LYS A 112 7.07 23.21 6.57
CA LYS A 112 6.80 24.56 7.08
C LYS A 112 5.93 25.37 6.12
N PHE A 113 6.12 25.24 4.81
CA PHE A 113 5.25 25.90 3.83
C PHE A 113 3.81 25.38 3.91
N VAL A 114 3.59 24.06 3.99
CA VAL A 114 2.24 23.50 4.16
C VAL A 114 1.57 23.99 5.44
N VAL A 115 2.30 24.02 6.57
CA VAL A 115 1.79 24.54 7.84
C VAL A 115 1.39 26.03 7.72
N LYS A 116 2.20 26.83 7.03
CA LYS A 116 1.85 28.24 6.75
C LYS A 116 0.62 28.35 5.87
N ILE A 117 0.53 27.59 4.76
CA ILE A 117 -0.64 27.59 3.86
C ILE A 117 -1.92 27.25 4.64
N ARG A 118 -1.86 26.29 5.56
CA ARG A 118 -2.99 25.90 6.42
C ARG A 118 -3.53 27.05 7.26
N SER A 119 -2.66 27.88 7.82
CA SER A 119 -3.08 29.06 8.59
C SER A 119 -3.84 30.09 7.75
N ARG A 120 -3.81 29.96 6.41
CA ARG A 120 -4.43 30.87 5.44
C ARG A 120 -5.68 30.23 4.85
N SER A 121 -6.78 30.26 5.60
CA SER A 121 -8.05 29.56 5.28
C SER A 121 -8.54 29.72 3.82
N LYS A 122 -8.41 30.92 3.23
CA LYS A 122 -8.79 31.19 1.83
C LYS A 122 -7.95 30.45 0.79
N ILE A 123 -6.72 30.08 1.12
CA ILE A 123 -5.80 29.31 0.25
C ILE A 123 -5.86 27.83 0.61
N TRP A 124 -5.95 27.54 1.92
CA TRP A 124 -5.99 26.17 2.41
C TRP A 124 -7.11 25.35 1.79
N LYS A 125 -8.34 25.87 1.74
CA LYS A 125 -9.49 25.15 1.20
C LYS A 125 -9.29 24.66 -0.24
N PRO A 126 -8.99 25.52 -1.23
CA PRO A 126 -8.75 25.06 -2.60
C PRO A 126 -7.48 24.20 -2.72
N PHE A 127 -6.44 24.46 -1.93
CA PHE A 127 -5.22 23.65 -1.90
C PHE A 127 -5.51 22.22 -1.44
N GLN A 128 -6.16 22.05 -0.28
CA GLN A 128 -6.56 20.74 0.26
C GLN A 128 -7.51 20.01 -0.70
N ALA A 129 -8.50 20.70 -1.26
CA ALA A 129 -9.44 20.10 -2.22
C ALA A 129 -8.72 19.56 -3.47
N GLY A 130 -7.63 20.19 -3.91
CA GLY A 130 -6.78 19.69 -4.99
C GLY A 130 -6.12 18.36 -4.65
N PHE A 131 -5.58 18.23 -3.43
CA PHE A 131 -4.98 16.98 -2.96
C PHE A 131 -6.00 15.87 -2.77
N VAL A 132 -7.17 16.17 -2.19
CA VAL A 132 -8.26 15.20 -2.01
C VAL A 132 -8.65 14.60 -3.37
N LYS A 133 -8.91 15.44 -4.38
CA LYS A 133 -9.21 14.98 -5.74
C LYS A 133 -8.08 14.14 -6.36
N GLY A 134 -6.83 14.50 -6.07
CA GLY A 134 -5.66 13.72 -6.51
C GLY A 134 -5.61 12.33 -5.86
N LEU A 135 -5.86 12.25 -4.56
CA LEU A 135 -5.94 10.99 -3.81
C LEU A 135 -7.09 10.11 -4.30
N GLU A 136 -8.29 10.67 -4.47
CA GLU A 136 -9.44 9.96 -5.03
C GLU A 136 -9.12 9.34 -6.39
N LYS A 137 -8.48 10.13 -7.28
CA LYS A 137 -8.08 9.66 -8.61
C LYS A 137 -7.03 8.54 -8.54
N SER A 138 -6.01 8.70 -7.69
CA SER A 138 -4.96 7.69 -7.54
C SER A 138 -5.46 6.42 -6.85
N ASP A 139 -6.40 6.49 -5.89
CA ASP A 139 -7.01 5.28 -5.31
C ASP A 139 -7.85 4.55 -6.35
N ALA A 140 -8.65 5.27 -7.14
CA ALA A 140 -9.43 4.70 -8.24
C ALA A 140 -8.55 4.02 -9.30
N ALA A 141 -7.32 4.51 -9.50
CA ALA A 141 -6.31 3.91 -10.37
C ALA A 141 -5.52 2.76 -9.72
N GLY A 142 -5.77 2.44 -8.43
CA GLY A 142 -5.05 1.40 -7.69
C GLY A 142 -3.62 1.79 -7.29
N GLU A 143 -3.29 3.08 -7.31
CA GLU A 143 -1.93 3.61 -7.09
C GLU A 143 -1.62 3.92 -5.62
N ILE A 144 -2.56 3.72 -4.70
CA ILE A 144 -2.38 4.02 -3.27
C ILE A 144 -2.16 2.75 -2.45
N ARG A 145 -3.14 1.84 -2.45
CA ARG A 145 -3.19 0.67 -1.55
C ARG A 145 -1.92 -0.21 -1.59
N PRO A 146 -1.34 -0.54 -2.76
CA PRO A 146 -0.14 -1.39 -2.82
C PRO A 146 1.08 -0.80 -2.11
N TYR A 147 1.10 0.53 -1.97
CA TYR A 147 2.26 1.26 -1.48
C TYR A 147 2.06 1.79 -0.05
N LEU A 148 0.82 1.78 0.45
CA LEU A 148 0.43 2.46 1.69
C LEU A 148 1.22 1.99 2.91
N LYS A 149 1.51 0.68 3.01
CA LYS A 149 2.31 0.11 4.11
C LYS A 149 3.74 0.65 4.12
N SER A 150 4.39 0.67 2.95
CA SER A 150 5.74 1.21 2.81
C SER A 150 5.79 2.72 3.05
N PHE A 151 4.77 3.45 2.55
CA PHE A 151 4.61 4.87 2.79
C PHE A 151 4.51 5.18 4.29
N ALA A 152 3.58 4.53 5.00
CA ALA A 152 3.35 4.72 6.43
C ALA A 152 4.63 4.53 7.24
N LYS A 153 5.40 3.48 6.93
CA LYS A 153 6.68 3.19 7.57
C LYS A 153 7.68 4.34 7.41
N ASP A 154 7.86 4.84 6.19
CA ASP A 154 8.89 5.85 5.89
C ASP A 154 8.51 7.24 6.40
N VAL A 155 7.22 7.57 6.46
CA VAL A 155 6.76 8.83 7.07
C VAL A 155 6.45 8.72 8.57
N HIS A 156 6.80 7.58 9.19
CA HIS A 156 6.59 7.30 10.62
C HIS A 156 5.14 7.44 11.11
N LEU A 157 4.18 6.98 10.29
CA LEU A 157 2.76 6.96 10.61
C LEU A 157 2.26 5.52 10.82
N ASP A 158 1.15 5.40 11.55
CA ASP A 158 0.49 4.12 11.77
C ASP A 158 -0.21 3.66 10.48
N TYR A 159 0.21 2.50 9.96
CA TYR A 159 -0.36 1.92 8.74
C TYR A 159 -1.84 1.57 8.88
N GLN A 160 -2.28 1.05 10.03
CA GLN A 160 -3.67 0.65 10.24
C GLN A 160 -4.59 1.88 10.23
N VAL A 161 -4.14 2.97 10.84
CA VAL A 161 -4.89 4.24 10.82
C VAL A 161 -5.02 4.79 9.40
N LEU A 162 -3.94 4.79 8.62
CA LEU A 162 -3.99 5.26 7.24
C LEU A 162 -4.82 4.34 6.33
N LEU A 163 -4.75 3.02 6.55
CA LEU A 163 -5.53 2.03 5.82
C LEU A 163 -7.02 2.23 6.06
N GLU A 164 -7.43 2.38 7.32
CA GLU A 164 -8.84 2.62 7.68
C GLU A 164 -9.40 3.89 7.01
N MET A 165 -8.62 4.98 7.00
CA MET A 165 -9.01 6.23 6.31
C MET A 165 -9.14 6.04 4.80
N ALA A 166 -8.20 5.31 4.18
CA ALA A 166 -8.23 5.02 2.75
C ALA A 166 -9.41 4.09 2.37
N GLU A 167 -9.72 3.09 3.20
CA GLU A 167 -10.85 2.18 2.99
C GLU A 167 -12.20 2.89 3.10
N LYS A 168 -12.31 3.87 4.01
CA LYS A 168 -13.49 4.73 4.16
C LYS A 168 -13.59 5.81 3.08
N GLY A 169 -12.53 6.03 2.28
CA GLY A 169 -12.44 7.15 1.34
C GLY A 169 -12.36 8.52 2.03
N ASP A 170 -11.98 8.57 3.31
CA ASP A 170 -11.85 9.82 4.07
C ASP A 170 -10.48 10.46 3.82
N TRP A 171 -10.32 10.98 2.60
CA TRP A 171 -9.06 11.57 2.14
C TRP A 171 -8.71 12.89 2.83
N GLU A 172 -9.71 13.59 3.38
CA GLU A 172 -9.48 14.79 4.19
C GLU A 172 -8.82 14.43 5.53
N ALA A 173 -9.34 13.40 6.22
CA ALA A 173 -8.71 12.88 7.42
C ALA A 173 -7.34 12.27 7.12
N PHE A 174 -7.20 11.56 6.00
CA PHE A 174 -5.93 11.00 5.54
C PHE A 174 -4.84 12.08 5.42
N LEU A 175 -5.11 13.16 4.67
CA LEU A 175 -4.18 14.27 4.49
C LEU A 175 -3.83 14.96 5.80
N SER A 176 -4.85 15.13 6.65
CA SER A 176 -4.65 15.74 7.97
C SER A 176 -3.75 14.88 8.85
N ASN A 177 -3.89 13.56 8.81
CA ASN A 177 -3.02 12.65 9.52
C ASN A 177 -1.58 12.77 9.00
N VAL A 178 -1.40 12.74 7.68
CA VAL A 178 -0.09 12.79 7.04
C VAL A 178 0.68 14.08 7.37
N TRP A 179 0.05 15.23 7.27
CA TRP A 179 0.75 16.50 7.45
C TRP A 179 0.94 16.90 8.92
N TYR A 180 0.13 16.40 9.86
CA TYR A 180 0.06 16.96 11.21
C TYR A 180 0.44 16.01 12.35
N LYS A 181 0.51 14.70 12.11
CA LYS A 181 1.07 13.74 13.08
C LYS A 181 2.51 13.42 12.73
#